data_AF-A0A090MHC9-F1
#
_entry.id   AF-A0A090MHC9-F1
#
_cell.length_a   1.000
_cell.length_b   1.000
_cell.length_c   1.000
_cell.angle_alpha   90.00
_cell.angle_beta   90.00
_cell.angle_gamma   90.00
#
_symmetry.space_group_name_H-M   'P 1'
#
loop_
_entity.id
_entity.type
_entity.pdbx_description
1 polymer ?
#
loop_
_entity_poly.entity_id
_entity_poly.type
_entity_poly.pdbx_seq_one_letter_code
_entity_poly.pdbx_strand_id
1 'polypeptide(L)'
;MSLADLASLASSVAVVVSLLFLGLQIRQSNRNQRSLMQQGRSARNVELLSRLSDPRVSDVISRAGNGETLTDQDCFVLYSYMTSVFWSYEEDFFQFHLGMLDPKSWASDGTVLRRLLGNPAYRAVWRFARGGIGDEYRSFLDGLAAESRHNVPPNLPNTLRQYIAEEREALQRSQDVRP
;
A
#
# COMPACT_ATOMS: atom_id res chain seq x y z
N MET A 1 -24.90 57.09 15.17
CA MET A 1 -24.10 56.13 14.38
C MET A 1 -24.09 56.62 12.94
N SER A 2 -22.92 56.79 12.36
CA SER A 2 -22.76 57.23 10.98
C SER A 2 -22.97 56.04 10.01
N LEU A 3 -23.27 56.34 8.75
CA LEU A 3 -23.31 55.31 7.69
C LEU A 3 -21.95 54.59 7.56
N ALA A 4 -20.85 55.28 7.85
CA ALA A 4 -19.50 54.72 7.86
C ALA A 4 -19.30 53.72 9.00
N ASP A 5 -19.88 53.96 10.18
CA ASP A 5 -19.81 53.03 11.32
C ASP A 5 -20.53 51.72 10.97
N LEU A 6 -21.71 51.82 10.34
CA LEU A 6 -22.49 50.68 9.85
C LEU A 6 -21.76 49.90 8.76
N ALA A 7 -21.14 50.59 7.80
CA ALA A 7 -20.34 49.96 6.75
C ALA A 7 -19.10 49.25 7.30
N SER A 8 -18.43 49.87 8.29
CA SER A 8 -17.26 49.27 8.95
C SER A 8 -17.64 47.99 9.72
N LEU A 9 -18.76 48.02 10.46
CA LEU A 9 -19.29 46.85 11.16
C LEU A 9 -19.63 45.74 10.18
N ALA A 10 -20.36 46.04 9.10
CA ALA A 10 -20.71 45.07 8.06
C ALA A 10 -19.47 44.46 7.40
N SER A 11 -18.44 45.26 7.11
CA SER A 11 -17.18 44.78 6.53
C SER A 11 -16.42 43.85 7.47
N SER A 12 -16.36 44.18 8.76
CA SER A 12 -15.69 43.33 9.76
C SER A 12 -16.39 41.98 9.92
N VAL A 13 -17.73 41.98 9.92
CA VAL A 13 -18.55 40.76 9.95
C VAL A 13 -18.33 39.94 8.67
N ALA A 14 -18.29 40.58 7.50
CA ALA A 14 -18.03 39.90 6.24
C ALA A 14 -16.66 39.19 6.25
N VAL A 15 -15.60 39.84 6.74
CA VAL A 15 -14.27 39.23 6.86
C VAL A 15 -14.30 38.00 7.78
N VAL A 16 -14.97 38.10 8.94
CA VAL A 16 -15.10 36.97 9.87
C VAL A 16 -15.85 35.80 9.22
N VAL A 17 -16.96 36.06 8.53
CA VAL A 17 -17.72 35.04 7.80
C VAL A 17 -16.87 34.39 6.70
N SER A 18 -16.10 35.17 5.94
CA SER A 18 -15.18 34.65 4.93
C SER A 18 -14.11 33.74 5.53
N LEU A 19 -13.53 34.09 6.69
CA LEU A 19 -12.55 33.25 7.37
C LEU A 19 -13.16 31.94 7.88
N LEU A 20 -14.39 31.98 8.43
CA LEU A 20 -15.11 30.77 8.85
C LEU A 20 -15.40 29.85 7.67
N PHE A 21 -15.87 30.42 6.55
CA PHE A 21 -16.12 29.67 5.32
C PHE A 21 -14.83 29.04 4.78
N LEU A 22 -13.73 29.79 4.75
CA LEU A 22 -12.42 29.27 4.34
C LEU A 22 -11.96 28.12 5.24
N GLY A 23 -12.13 28.25 6.56
CA GLY A 23 -11.81 27.19 7.51
C GLY A 23 -12.61 25.90 7.26
N LEU A 24 -13.91 26.04 6.96
CA LEU A 24 -14.76 24.91 6.57
C LEU A 24 -14.33 24.31 5.22
N GLN A 25 -14.00 25.15 4.25
CA GLN A 25 -13.54 24.72 2.92
C GLN A 25 -12.24 23.93 3.00
N ILE A 26 -11.27 24.38 3.81
CA ILE A 26 -10.01 23.66 4.04
C ILE A 26 -10.28 22.30 4.69
N ARG A 27 -11.15 22.23 5.71
CA ARG A 27 -11.52 20.95 6.34
C ARG A 27 -12.16 19.98 5.35
N GLN A 28 -13.07 20.47 4.51
CA GLN A 28 -13.72 19.66 3.49
C GLN A 28 -12.73 19.21 2.41
N SER A 29 -11.83 20.10 1.98
CA SER A 29 -10.75 19.80 1.04
C SER A 29 -9.84 18.69 1.57
N ASN A 30 -9.38 18.80 2.82
CA ASN A 30 -8.56 17.79 3.47
C ASN A 30 -9.26 16.42 3.55
N ARG A 31 -10.56 16.41 3.86
CA ARG A 31 -11.35 15.17 3.87
C ARG A 31 -11.43 14.55 2.47
N ASN A 32 -11.66 15.37 1.45
CA ASN A 32 -11.73 14.90 0.06
C ASN A 32 -10.38 14.36 -0.42
N GLN A 33 -9.28 15.06 -0.13
CA GLN A 33 -7.91 14.61 -0.46
C GLN A 33 -7.60 13.25 0.16
N ARG A 34 -7.96 13.02 1.43
CA ARG A 34 -7.79 11.71 2.09
C ARG A 34 -8.60 10.61 1.41
N SER A 35 -9.82 10.91 0.96
CA SER A 35 -10.65 9.96 0.23
C SER A 35 -10.04 9.59 -1.13
N LEU A 36 -9.56 10.58 -1.88
CA LEU A 36 -8.91 10.37 -3.18
C LEU A 36 -7.62 9.57 -3.03
N MET A 37 -6.82 9.85 -2.00
CA MET A 37 -5.63 9.08 -1.66
C MET A 37 -5.96 7.61 -1.38
N GLN A 38 -6.99 7.34 -0.56
CA GLN A 38 -7.41 5.96 -0.28
C GLN A 38 -7.92 5.26 -1.53
N GLN A 39 -8.65 5.96 -2.40
CA GLN A 39 -9.10 5.44 -3.68
C GLN A 39 -7.93 5.09 -4.60
N GLY A 40 -6.93 5.98 -4.71
CA GLY A 40 -5.72 5.75 -5.49
C GLY A 40 -4.94 4.53 -5.00
N ARG A 41 -4.74 4.41 -3.69
CA ARG A 41 -4.09 3.23 -3.07
C ARG A 41 -4.85 1.94 -3.36
N SER A 42 -6.18 1.97 -3.23
CA SER A 42 -7.03 0.82 -3.49
C SER A 42 -6.97 0.40 -4.97
N ALA A 43 -7.04 1.36 -5.89
CA ALA A 43 -6.95 1.12 -7.33
C ALA A 43 -5.60 0.52 -7.72
N ARG A 44 -4.50 1.07 -7.17
CA ARG A 44 -3.14 0.57 -7.39
C ARG A 44 -2.96 -0.86 -6.86
N ASN A 45 -3.50 -1.16 -5.69
CA ASN A 45 -3.45 -2.51 -5.12
C ASN A 45 -4.23 -3.52 -5.98
N VAL A 46 -5.42 -3.14 -6.48
CA VAL A 46 -6.20 -3.97 -7.39
C VAL A 46 -5.44 -4.21 -8.70
N GLU A 47 -4.81 -3.19 -9.26
CA GLU A 47 -4.00 -3.30 -10.47
C GLU A 47 -2.79 -4.24 -10.29
N LEU A 48 -2.04 -4.08 -9.19
CA LEU A 48 -0.91 -4.97 -8.87
C LEU A 48 -1.37 -6.42 -8.66
N LEU A 49 -2.51 -6.63 -8.03
CA LEU A 49 -3.08 -7.98 -7.85
C LEU A 49 -3.57 -8.56 -9.18
N SER A 50 -4.17 -7.74 -10.05
CA SER A 50 -4.58 -8.16 -11.39
C SER A 50 -3.37 -8.58 -12.23
N ARG A 51 -2.28 -7.80 -12.21
CA ARG A 51 -1.02 -8.20 -12.86
C ARG A 51 -0.42 -9.47 -12.28
N LEU A 52 -0.53 -9.68 -10.97
CA LEU A 52 -0.08 -10.93 -10.33
C LEU A 52 -0.90 -12.13 -10.80
N SER A 53 -2.18 -11.94 -11.11
CA SER A 53 -3.06 -13.00 -11.61
C SER A 53 -2.77 -13.41 -13.05
N ASP A 54 -1.92 -12.67 -13.77
CA ASP A 54 -1.43 -13.09 -15.07
C ASP A 54 -0.68 -14.43 -14.94
N PRO A 55 -1.03 -15.46 -15.75
CA PRO A 55 -0.42 -16.79 -15.66
C PRO A 55 1.10 -16.77 -15.80
N ARG A 56 1.64 -15.88 -16.64
CA ARG A 56 3.07 -15.75 -16.85
C ARG A 56 3.75 -15.16 -15.63
N VAL A 57 3.16 -14.14 -15.01
CA VAL A 57 3.73 -13.51 -13.81
C VAL A 57 3.67 -14.46 -12.61
N SER A 58 2.52 -15.08 -12.37
CA SER A 58 2.32 -16.01 -11.26
C SER A 58 3.20 -17.26 -11.35
N ASP A 59 3.34 -17.85 -12.54
CA ASP A 59 4.24 -18.99 -12.79
C ASP A 59 5.69 -18.65 -12.41
N VAL A 60 6.20 -17.53 -12.94
CA VAL A 60 7.59 -17.11 -12.70
C VAL A 60 7.86 -16.85 -11.24
N ILE A 61 6.94 -16.17 -10.54
CA ILE A 61 7.08 -15.89 -9.10
C ILE A 61 7.07 -17.19 -8.29
N SER A 62 6.23 -18.15 -8.67
CA SER A 62 6.19 -19.48 -8.03
C SER A 62 7.51 -20.22 -8.22
N ARG A 63 7.99 -20.33 -9.46
CA ARG A 63 9.26 -20.99 -9.81
C ARG A 63 10.45 -20.35 -9.09
N ALA A 64 10.50 -19.02 -9.06
CA ALA A 64 11.52 -18.27 -8.32
C ALA A 64 11.47 -18.54 -6.81
N GLY A 65 10.27 -18.66 -6.23
CA GLY A 65 10.08 -19.01 -4.82
C GLY A 65 10.50 -20.45 -4.49
N ASN A 66 10.37 -21.36 -5.44
CA ASN A 66 10.78 -22.77 -5.30
C ASN A 66 12.28 -23.00 -5.59
N GLY A 67 13.02 -21.96 -5.99
CA GLY A 67 14.44 -22.07 -6.32
C GLY A 67 14.71 -22.77 -7.66
N GLU A 68 13.74 -22.77 -8.57
CA GLU A 68 13.91 -23.31 -9.92
C GLU A 68 14.78 -22.40 -10.78
N THR A 69 15.39 -22.98 -11.82
CA THR A 69 16.18 -22.22 -12.79
C THR A 69 15.30 -21.22 -13.54
N LEU A 70 15.74 -19.96 -13.58
CA LEU A 70 15.08 -18.86 -14.26
C LEU A 70 15.78 -18.54 -15.58
N THR A 71 15.00 -18.28 -16.62
CA THR A 71 15.48 -17.73 -17.90
C THR A 71 15.67 -16.22 -17.82
N ASP A 72 16.34 -15.63 -18.81
CA ASP A 72 16.47 -14.16 -18.89
C ASP A 72 15.10 -13.47 -18.93
N GLN A 73 14.15 -14.05 -19.67
CA GLN A 73 12.78 -13.53 -19.74
C GLN A 73 12.04 -13.65 -18.39
N ASP A 74 12.30 -14.71 -17.62
CA ASP A 74 11.78 -14.83 -16.24
C ASP A 74 12.30 -13.68 -15.37
N CYS A 75 13.60 -13.37 -15.46
CA CYS A 75 14.21 -12.26 -14.72
C CYS A 75 13.58 -10.90 -15.08
N PHE A 76 13.30 -10.64 -16.35
CA PHE A 76 12.60 -9.41 -16.76
C PHE A 76 11.17 -9.32 -16.24
N VAL A 77 10.44 -10.44 -16.19
CA VAL A 77 9.10 -10.50 -15.59
C VAL A 77 9.16 -10.18 -14.09
N LEU A 78 10.08 -10.81 -13.35
CA LEU A 78 10.28 -10.55 -11.92
C LEU A 78 10.66 -9.09 -11.68
N TYR A 79 11.64 -8.58 -12.43
CA TYR A 79 12.08 -7.19 -12.31
C TYR A 79 10.92 -6.22 -12.54
N SER A 80 10.17 -6.39 -13.63
CA SER A 80 9.09 -5.46 -13.98
C SER A 80 7.98 -5.46 -12.92
N TYR A 81 7.53 -6.65 -12.51
CA TYR A 81 6.48 -6.77 -11.51
C TYR A 81 6.93 -6.30 -10.13
N MET A 82 8.00 -6.87 -9.58
CA MET A 82 8.42 -6.58 -8.21
C MET A 82 8.92 -5.14 -8.04
N THR A 83 9.53 -4.55 -9.07
CA THR A 83 9.91 -3.13 -8.98
C THR A 83 8.70 -2.21 -9.01
N SER A 84 7.67 -2.54 -9.79
CA SER A 84 6.40 -1.79 -9.74
C SER A 84 5.76 -1.81 -8.34
N VAL A 85 5.93 -2.90 -7.59
CA VAL A 85 5.51 -2.97 -6.19
C VAL A 85 6.31 -2.00 -5.32
N PHE A 86 7.64 -1.95 -5.44
CA PHE A 86 8.44 -0.99 -4.66
C PHE A 86 8.08 0.47 -4.97
N TRP A 87 7.95 0.86 -6.24
CA TRP A 87 7.52 2.21 -6.59
C TRP A 87 6.13 2.55 -6.08
N SER A 88 5.23 1.56 -6.04
CA SER A 88 3.87 1.77 -5.51
C SER A 88 3.85 2.17 -4.03
N TYR A 89 4.82 1.67 -3.25
CA TYR A 89 4.94 1.98 -1.83
C TYR A 89 5.82 3.19 -1.53
N GLU A 90 6.63 3.66 -2.49
CA GLU A 90 7.38 4.90 -2.37
C GLU A 90 6.44 6.09 -2.20
N GLU A 91 5.33 6.10 -2.95
CA GLU A 91 4.31 7.12 -2.82
C GLU A 91 3.68 7.14 -1.42
N ASP A 92 3.30 5.97 -0.90
CA ASP A 92 2.70 5.85 0.45
C ASP A 92 3.70 6.28 1.54
N PHE A 93 4.99 5.99 1.36
CA PHE A 93 6.06 6.45 2.24
C PHE A 93 6.09 7.97 2.31
N PHE A 94 6.14 8.68 1.17
CA PHE A 94 6.19 10.14 1.16
C PHE A 94 4.88 10.77 1.69
N GLN A 95 3.72 10.21 1.35
CA GLN A 95 2.44 10.68 1.87
C GLN A 95 2.34 10.55 3.40
N PHE A 96 2.93 9.50 3.99
CA PHE A 96 3.03 9.36 5.44
C PHE A 96 3.95 10.40 6.07
N HIS A 97 5.13 10.63 5.50
CA HIS A 97 6.09 11.61 6.02
C HIS A 97 5.58 13.06 5.93
N LEU A 98 4.70 13.34 4.97
CA LEU A 98 3.99 14.62 4.84
C LEU A 98 2.74 14.73 5.74
N GLY A 99 2.43 13.71 6.56
CA GLY A 99 1.28 13.69 7.46
C GLY A 99 -0.08 13.56 6.76
N MET A 100 -0.09 13.17 5.47
CA MET A 100 -1.30 12.97 4.70
C MET A 100 -1.88 11.57 4.89
N LEU A 101 -1.01 10.56 5.00
CA LEU A 101 -1.40 9.17 5.21
C LEU A 101 -1.55 8.84 6.71
N ASP A 102 -2.65 8.16 7.05
CA ASP A 102 -2.93 7.72 8.42
C ASP A 102 -1.87 6.71 8.92
N PRO A 103 -1.36 6.83 10.15
CA PRO A 103 -0.35 5.92 10.69
C PRO A 103 -0.74 4.43 10.68
N LYS A 104 -2.04 4.08 10.83
CA LYS A 104 -2.48 2.68 10.77
C LYS A 104 -2.41 2.13 9.36
N SER A 105 -2.72 2.97 8.37
CA SER A 105 -2.55 2.62 6.95
C SER A 105 -1.08 2.36 6.65
N TRP A 106 -0.20 3.26 7.08
CA TRP A 106 1.24 3.08 6.89
C TRP A 106 1.80 1.84 7.59
N ALA A 107 1.35 1.54 8.81
CA ALA A 107 1.72 0.32 9.52
C ALA A 107 1.31 -0.96 8.76
N SER A 108 0.18 -0.92 8.06
CA SER A 108 -0.28 -2.02 7.21
C SER A 108 0.64 -2.19 6.00
N ASP A 109 1.02 -1.10 5.33
CA ASP A 109 1.98 -1.13 4.21
C ASP A 109 3.34 -1.69 4.65
N GLY A 110 3.84 -1.25 5.81
CA GLY A 110 5.09 -1.78 6.38
C GLY A 110 5.02 -3.28 6.70
N THR A 111 3.86 -3.78 7.12
CA THR A 111 3.65 -5.23 7.33
C THR A 111 3.70 -6.00 6.01
N VAL A 112 3.08 -5.47 4.95
CA VAL A 112 3.12 -6.07 3.62
C VAL A 112 4.55 -6.06 3.08
N LEU A 113 5.25 -4.93 3.11
CA LEU A 113 6.63 -4.82 2.66
C LEU A 113 7.56 -5.78 3.40
N ARG A 114 7.41 -5.93 4.72
CA ARG A 114 8.17 -6.92 5.52
C ARG A 114 7.93 -8.34 5.06
N ARG A 115 6.67 -8.69 4.75
CA ARG A 115 6.32 -10.01 4.20
C ARG A 115 6.93 -10.24 2.82
N LEU A 116 6.85 -9.26 1.93
CA LEU A 116 7.42 -9.33 0.59
C LEU A 116 8.93 -9.46 0.63
N LEU A 117 9.61 -8.64 1.43
CA LEU A 117 11.06 -8.67 1.62
C LEU A 117 11.55 -9.90 2.39
N GLY A 118 10.66 -10.71 2.97
CA GLY A 118 10.96 -12.07 3.43
C GLY A 118 11.30 -13.02 2.28
N ASN A 119 10.80 -12.76 1.08
CA ASN A 119 11.09 -13.55 -0.12
C ASN A 119 12.45 -13.16 -0.74
N PRO A 120 13.36 -14.12 -1.00
CA PRO A 120 14.67 -13.84 -1.61
C PRO A 120 14.59 -13.19 -3.00
N ALA A 121 13.57 -13.51 -3.81
CA ALA A 121 13.38 -12.93 -5.14
C ALA A 121 13.11 -11.42 -5.07
N TYR A 122 12.25 -10.97 -4.14
CA TYR A 122 12.00 -9.55 -3.90
C TYR A 122 13.26 -8.83 -3.44
N ARG A 123 14.08 -9.45 -2.56
CA ARG A 123 15.36 -8.86 -2.15
C ARG A 123 16.36 -8.80 -3.30
N ALA A 124 16.38 -9.78 -4.20
CA ALA A 124 17.25 -9.79 -5.37
C ALA A 124 16.87 -8.67 -6.35
N VAL A 125 15.57 -8.52 -6.66
CA VAL A 125 15.07 -7.42 -7.49
C VAL A 125 15.35 -6.08 -6.82
N TRP A 126 15.09 -5.94 -5.51
CA TRP A 126 15.39 -4.72 -4.76
C TRP A 126 16.85 -4.29 -4.92
N ARG A 127 17.80 -5.22 -4.78
CA ARG A 127 19.24 -4.95 -4.92
C ARG A 127 19.60 -4.36 -6.29
N PHE A 128 18.90 -4.75 -7.35
CA PHE A 128 19.11 -4.22 -8.69
C PHE A 128 18.39 -2.88 -8.90
N ALA A 129 17.11 -2.80 -8.50
CA ALA A 129 16.25 -1.65 -8.75
C ALA A 129 16.57 -0.41 -7.90
N ARG A 130 17.12 -0.60 -6.69
CA ARG A 130 17.32 0.47 -5.69
C ARG A 130 18.17 1.66 -6.15
N GLY A 131 18.89 1.56 -7.27
CA GLY A 131 19.64 2.67 -7.84
C GLY A 131 18.75 3.79 -8.41
N GLY A 132 17.50 3.48 -8.78
CA GLY A 132 16.54 4.45 -9.33
C GLY A 132 15.55 5.01 -8.31
N ILE A 133 15.74 4.75 -7.02
CA ILE A 133 14.81 5.11 -5.94
C ILE A 133 15.47 6.09 -4.97
N GLY A 134 14.69 7.07 -4.48
CA GLY A 134 15.19 8.18 -3.66
C GLY A 134 15.83 7.74 -2.35
N ASP A 135 16.79 8.53 -1.85
CA ASP A 135 17.67 8.13 -0.74
C ASP A 135 16.94 7.77 0.56
N GLU A 136 15.91 8.53 0.94
CA GLU A 136 15.15 8.30 2.17
C GLU A 136 14.38 6.96 2.11
N TYR A 137 13.58 6.77 1.06
CA TYR A 137 12.81 5.55 0.87
C TYR A 137 13.70 4.31 0.67
N ARG A 138 14.81 4.48 -0.06
CA ARG A 138 15.82 3.44 -0.23
C ARG A 138 16.43 3.00 1.10
N SER A 139 16.78 3.96 1.96
CA SER A 139 17.35 3.65 3.28
C SER A 139 16.35 2.90 4.17
N PHE A 140 15.08 3.29 4.12
CA PHE A 140 14.00 2.58 4.80
C PHE A 140 13.85 1.13 4.31
N LEU A 141 13.75 0.92 2.99
CA LEU A 141 13.63 -0.43 2.42
C LEU A 141 14.88 -1.28 2.66
N ASP A 142 16.07 -0.70 2.70
CA ASP A 142 17.30 -1.41 3.02
C ASP A 142 17.31 -1.96 4.45
N GLY A 143 16.90 -1.14 5.41
CA GLY A 143 16.72 -1.58 6.80
C GLY A 143 15.69 -2.71 6.88
N LEU A 144 14.53 -2.51 6.24
CA LEU A 144 13.47 -3.51 6.23
C LEU A 144 13.88 -4.82 5.54
N ALA A 145 14.65 -4.75 4.46
CA ALA A 145 15.18 -5.90 3.75
C ALA A 145 16.22 -6.66 4.57
N ALA A 146 16.99 -5.98 5.42
CA ALA A 146 17.92 -6.59 6.35
C ALA A 146 17.19 -7.32 7.50
N GLU A 147 16.19 -6.67 8.10
CA GLU A 147 15.34 -7.26 9.15
C GLU A 147 14.60 -8.51 8.67
N SER A 148 14.09 -8.46 7.44
CA SER A 148 13.19 -9.50 6.91
C SER A 148 13.90 -10.75 6.40
N ARG A 149 15.23 -10.81 6.40
CA ARG A 149 15.99 -11.94 5.80
C ARG A 149 15.64 -13.30 6.41
N HIS A 150 15.29 -13.31 7.68
CA HIS A 150 14.95 -14.51 8.43
C HIS A 150 13.47 -14.89 8.34
N ASN A 151 12.63 -14.03 7.76
CA ASN A 151 11.22 -14.31 7.58
C ASN A 151 11.03 -15.21 6.37
N VAL A 152 10.71 -16.49 6.62
CA VAL A 152 10.26 -17.39 5.56
C VAL A 152 8.80 -17.03 5.23
N PRO A 153 8.51 -16.50 4.03
CA PRO A 153 7.14 -16.19 3.66
C PRO A 153 6.34 -17.50 3.57
N PRO A 154 5.09 -17.52 4.04
CA PRO A 154 4.25 -18.69 3.90
C PRO A 154 4.04 -19.00 2.41
N ASN A 155 4.10 -20.29 2.06
CA ASN A 155 3.77 -20.74 0.71
C ASN A 155 2.27 -20.50 0.46
N LEU A 156 1.96 -19.47 -0.33
CA LEU A 156 0.58 -19.01 -0.54
C LEU A 156 -0.36 -20.14 -0.98
N PRO A 157 -0.04 -20.94 -2.03
CA PRO A 157 -0.91 -22.06 -2.42
C PRO A 157 -1.16 -23.06 -1.30
N ASN A 158 -0.14 -23.46 -0.55
CA ASN A 158 -0.28 -24.46 0.51
C ASN A 158 -1.09 -23.92 1.69
N THR A 159 -0.77 -22.71 2.15
CA THR A 159 -1.49 -22.04 3.24
C THR A 159 -2.94 -21.77 2.88
N LEU A 160 -3.22 -21.31 1.65
CA LEU A 160 -4.60 -21.04 1.22
C LEU A 160 -5.42 -22.31 1.10
N ARG A 161 -4.86 -23.41 0.57
CA ARG A 161 -5.53 -24.71 0.53
C ARG A 161 -5.86 -25.22 1.93
N GLN A 162 -4.93 -25.04 2.88
CA GLN A 162 -5.16 -25.39 4.28
C GLN A 162 -6.34 -24.60 4.86
N TYR A 163 -6.34 -23.27 4.74
CA TYR A 163 -7.42 -22.43 5.27
C TYR A 163 -8.78 -22.75 4.64
N ILE A 164 -8.83 -23.03 3.33
CA ILE A 164 -10.07 -23.44 2.67
C ILE A 164 -10.60 -24.78 3.22
N ALA A 165 -9.72 -25.72 3.56
CA ALA A 165 -10.10 -26.99 4.17
C ALA A 165 -10.65 -26.77 5.59
N GLU A 166 -9.97 -25.97 6.41
CA GLU A 166 -10.39 -25.62 7.78
C GLU A 166 -11.78 -24.95 7.80
N GLU A 167 -12.03 -23.99 6.91
CA GLU A 167 -13.34 -23.33 6.77
C GLU A 167 -14.43 -24.31 6.33
N ARG A 168 -14.12 -25.24 5.44
CA ARG A 168 -15.08 -26.28 5.01
C ARG A 168 -15.46 -27.21 6.16
N GLU A 169 -14.48 -27.64 6.97
CA GLU A 169 -14.71 -28.47 8.14
C GLU A 169 -15.50 -27.73 9.23
N ALA A 170 -15.25 -26.43 9.43
CA ALA A 170 -16.01 -25.60 10.34
C ALA A 170 -17.48 -25.47 9.89
N LEU A 171 -17.72 -25.26 8.59
CA LEU A 171 -19.07 -25.23 8.02
C LEU A 171 -19.82 -26.55 8.23
N GLN A 172 -19.18 -27.69 7.98
CA GLN A 172 -19.77 -29.02 8.20
C GLN A 172 -20.15 -29.23 9.68
N ARG A 173 -19.24 -28.93 10.62
CA ARG A 173 -19.52 -29.01 12.05
C ARG A 173 -20.68 -28.11 12.48
N SER A 174 -20.83 -26.93 11.87
CA SER A 174 -21.95 -26.01 12.18
C SER A 174 -23.31 -26.49 11.65
N GLN A 175 -23.30 -27.36 10.63
CA GLN A 175 -24.50 -27.96 10.04
C GLN A 175 -24.93 -29.20 10.83
N ASP A 176 -23.98 -30.01 11.29
CA ASP A 176 -24.25 -31.21 12.10
C ASP A 176 -24.75 -30.88 13.53
N VAL A 177 -24.51 -29.65 14.01
CA VAL A 177 -24.94 -29.17 15.34
C VAL A 177 -26.31 -28.48 15.31
N ARG A 178 -26.92 -28.28 14.12
CA ARG A 178 -28.29 -27.74 14.01
C ARG A 178 -29.32 -28.89 14.13
N PRO A 179 -30.14 -28.93 15.21
CA PRO A 179 -31.20 -29.92 15.36
C PRO A 179 -32.35 -29.72 14.36
#